data_AF-X0US49-F1
#
_entry.id   AF-X0US49-F1
#
_cell.length_a   1.000
_cell.length_b   1.000
_cell.length_c   1.000
_cell.angle_alpha   90.00
_cell.angle_beta   90.00
_cell.angle_gamma   90.00
#
_symmetry.space_group_name_H-M   'P 1'
#
loop_
_entity.id
_entity.type
_entity.pdbx_description
1 polymer ?
#
loop_
_entity_poly.entity_id
_entity_poly.type
_entity_poly.pdbx_seq_one_letter_code
_entity_poly.pdbx_strand_id
1 'polypeptide(L)'
;MMNGGTEPEGSWRLQDVPCDYCGAEAADVVCTGFDRLHGLPGQFSVVVCRECGLARTNPQPTPESLATAYPKSYAPHQARPHAAALGGFLRWALVNYRNYPLGKQAPALVRWLMRPVAMLALRRRRVLGYVSYEGSG
;
A
#
# COMPACT_ATOMS: atom_id res chain seq x y z
N MET A 1 -8.24 -15.39 -25.34
CA MET A 1 -7.81 -14.24 -26.15
C MET A 1 -8.15 -12.98 -25.37
N MET A 2 -7.21 -12.45 -24.58
CA MET A 2 -7.38 -11.22 -23.80
C MET A 2 -6.69 -10.10 -24.57
N ASN A 3 -7.45 -9.34 -25.38
CA ASN A 3 -6.99 -8.12 -26.00
C ASN A 3 -7.52 -6.94 -25.20
N GLY A 4 -6.65 -6.03 -24.75
CA GLY A 4 -7.07 -4.78 -24.12
C GLY A 4 -6.13 -4.19 -23.08
N GLY A 5 -4.85 -4.57 -23.03
CA GLY A 5 -3.85 -3.77 -22.32
C GLY A 5 -3.52 -2.56 -23.17
N THR A 6 -4.10 -1.40 -22.86
CA THR A 6 -3.63 -0.12 -23.40
C THR A 6 -2.20 0.05 -22.96
N GLU A 7 -1.25 -0.06 -23.90
CA GLU A 7 0.12 0.35 -23.66
C GLU A 7 0.09 1.79 -23.13
N PRO A 8 0.84 2.10 -22.07
CA PRO A 8 0.90 3.48 -21.62
C PRO A 8 1.40 4.38 -22.76
N GLU A 9 0.72 5.51 -23.00
CA GLU A 9 1.21 6.56 -23.89
C GLU A 9 2.47 7.19 -23.26
N GLY A 10 3.64 6.63 -23.60
CA GLY A 10 4.95 7.10 -23.13
C GLY A 10 6.01 6.00 -23.19
N SER A 11 7.29 6.38 -23.26
CA SER A 11 8.39 5.41 -23.17
C SER A 11 8.45 4.83 -21.76
N TRP A 12 8.03 3.58 -21.57
CA TRP A 12 8.22 2.86 -20.30
C TRP A 12 9.58 2.16 -20.28
N ARG A 13 10.48 2.62 -19.41
CA ARG A 13 11.83 2.13 -19.23
C ARG A 13 12.14 2.05 -17.74
N LEU A 14 12.85 1.00 -17.35
CA LEU A 14 13.34 0.79 -16.00
C LEU A 14 14.88 0.91 -16.01
N GLN A 15 15.46 1.43 -14.94
CA GLN A 15 16.90 1.57 -14.76
C GLN A 15 17.31 1.06 -13.38
N ASP A 16 18.44 0.38 -13.30
CA ASP A 16 19.07 0.09 -12.01
C ASP A 16 19.71 1.36 -11.46
N VAL A 17 19.51 1.62 -10.17
CA VAL A 17 20.08 2.78 -9.49
C VAL A 17 20.83 2.38 -8.22
N PRO A 18 21.93 3.10 -7.88
CA PRO A 18 22.59 2.96 -6.59
C PRO A 18 21.65 3.24 -5.42
N CYS A 19 22.05 2.85 -4.21
CA CYS A 19 21.28 3.14 -3.02
C CYS A 19 21.15 4.66 -2.79
N ASP A 20 19.91 5.17 -2.70
CA ASP A 20 19.62 6.60 -2.48
C ASP A 20 20.18 7.17 -1.18
N TYR A 21 20.54 6.30 -0.22
CA TYR A 21 21.09 6.72 1.07
C TYR A 21 22.61 6.67 1.13
N CYS A 22 23.24 5.56 0.74
CA CYS A 22 24.70 5.36 0.89
C CYS A 22 25.48 5.28 -0.42
N GLY A 23 24.80 5.23 -1.58
CA GLY A 23 25.45 5.14 -2.88
C GLY A 23 25.91 3.73 -3.29
N ALA A 24 25.78 2.72 -2.42
CA ALA A 24 26.17 1.35 -2.76
C ALA A 24 25.24 0.72 -3.83
N GLU A 25 25.82 -0.04 -4.74
CA GLU A 25 25.06 -0.76 -5.78
C GLU A 25 24.55 -2.11 -5.28
N ALA A 26 25.31 -2.77 -4.41
CA ALA A 26 25.04 -4.13 -3.96
C ALA A 26 23.76 -4.21 -3.11
N ALA A 27 22.85 -5.10 -3.51
CA ALA A 27 21.59 -5.33 -2.82
C ALA A 27 21.08 -6.77 -3.01
N ASP A 28 20.28 -7.24 -2.07
CA ASP A 28 19.60 -8.54 -2.15
C ASP A 28 18.11 -8.36 -2.45
N VAL A 29 17.58 -9.16 -3.38
CA VAL A 29 16.15 -9.16 -3.70
C VAL A 29 15.37 -9.81 -2.56
N VAL A 30 14.37 -9.09 -2.03
CA VAL A 30 13.49 -9.57 -0.97
C VAL A 30 12.16 -10.06 -1.51
N CYS A 31 11.59 -9.35 -2.49
CA CYS A 31 10.40 -9.79 -3.20
C CYS A 31 10.32 -9.20 -4.60
N THR A 32 9.55 -9.86 -5.46
CA THR A 32 9.28 -9.43 -6.83
C THR A 32 7.79 -9.46 -7.11
N GLY A 33 7.31 -8.55 -7.94
CA GLY A 33 5.92 -8.49 -8.36
C GLY A 33 5.74 -7.82 -9.71
N PHE A 34 4.47 -7.73 -10.13
CA PHE A 34 4.02 -7.07 -11.34
C PHE A 34 2.94 -6.06 -10.96
N ASP A 35 2.73 -5.03 -11.77
CA ASP A 35 1.64 -4.09 -11.53
C ASP A 35 0.28 -4.76 -11.75
N ARG A 36 -0.50 -4.83 -10.67
CA ARG A 36 -1.84 -5.44 -10.67
C ARG A 36 -2.97 -4.43 -10.86
N LEU A 37 -2.66 -3.13 -10.78
CA LEU A 37 -3.66 -2.07 -10.80
C LEU A 37 -3.76 -1.42 -12.18
N HIS A 38 -2.64 -1.02 -12.78
CA HIS A 38 -2.62 -0.37 -14.10
C HIS A 38 -2.00 -1.24 -15.20
N GLY A 39 -1.41 -2.38 -14.83
CA GLY A 39 -0.80 -3.31 -15.79
C GLY A 39 0.46 -2.77 -16.45
N LEU A 40 1.20 -1.88 -15.79
CA LEU A 40 2.49 -1.39 -16.29
C LEU A 40 3.45 -2.58 -16.57
N PRO A 41 4.14 -2.58 -17.73
CA PRO A 41 4.97 -3.71 -18.11
C PRO A 41 6.23 -3.83 -17.24
N GLY A 42 6.73 -5.06 -17.08
CA GLY A 42 7.97 -5.33 -16.35
C GLY A 42 7.76 -5.92 -14.95
N GLN A 43 8.87 -6.33 -14.35
CA GLN A 43 8.92 -6.90 -13.01
C GLN A 43 9.52 -5.88 -12.05
N PHE A 44 8.83 -5.65 -10.93
CA PHE A 44 9.25 -4.72 -9.89
C PHE A 44 9.78 -5.52 -8.71
N SER A 45 11.03 -5.26 -8.32
CA SER A 45 11.66 -5.93 -7.19
C SER A 45 11.87 -4.94 -6.05
N VAL A 46 11.61 -5.39 -4.82
CA VAL A 46 12.10 -4.73 -3.62
C VAL A 46 13.42 -5.37 -3.25
N VAL A 47 14.45 -4.55 -3.15
CA VAL A 47 15.81 -4.95 -2.78
C VAL A 47 16.22 -4.29 -1.47
N VAL A 48 17.08 -4.95 -0.69
CA VAL A 48 17.69 -4.39 0.53
C VAL A 48 19.18 -4.18 0.27
N CYS A 49 19.65 -2.95 0.48
CA CYS A 49 21.08 -2.63 0.35
C CYS A 49 21.93 -3.45 1.33
N ARG A 50 23.00 -4.08 0.83
CA ARG A 50 23.91 -4.88 1.65
C ARG A 50 24.75 -4.06 2.63
N GLU A 51 24.90 -2.76 2.38
CA GLU A 51 25.72 -1.88 3.24
C GLU A 51 24.89 -1.20 4.33
N CYS A 52 23.81 -0.50 3.96
CA CYS A 52 23.03 0.30 4.91
C CYS A 52 21.67 -0.29 5.30
N GLY A 53 21.23 -1.37 4.65
CA GLY A 53 19.93 -2.00 4.91
C GLY A 53 18.71 -1.26 4.36
N LEU A 54 18.88 -0.19 3.57
CA LEU A 54 17.75 0.51 2.94
C LEU A 54 17.00 -0.43 1.98
N ALA A 55 15.70 -0.62 2.23
CA ALA A 55 14.78 -1.27 1.31
C ALA A 55 14.30 -0.27 0.25
N ARG A 56 14.43 -0.61 -1.03
CA ARG A 56 14.01 0.24 -2.16
C ARG A 56 13.54 -0.60 -3.33
N THR A 57 12.81 0.01 -4.26
CA THR A 57 12.52 -0.61 -5.55
C THR A 57 13.74 -0.51 -6.44
N ASN A 58 14.15 -1.60 -7.07
CA ASN A 58 15.19 -1.59 -8.11
C ASN A 58 14.97 -2.77 -9.07
N PRO A 59 14.91 -2.56 -10.40
CA PRO A 59 15.09 -1.29 -11.12
C PRO A 59 13.91 -0.31 -10.92
N GLN A 60 14.18 0.98 -11.03
CA GLN A 60 13.18 2.07 -10.91
C GLN A 60 12.77 2.57 -12.30
N PRO A 61 11.54 3.10 -12.49
CA PRO A 61 11.20 3.83 -13.72
C PRO A 61 12.19 4.97 -13.96
N THR A 62 12.61 5.17 -15.21
CA THR A 62 13.42 6.35 -15.52
C THR A 62 12.61 7.62 -15.26
N PRO A 63 13.25 8.79 -15.03
CA PRO A 63 12.52 10.04 -14.83
C PRO A 63 11.50 10.34 -15.94
N GLU A 64 11.82 10.00 -17.19
CA GLU A 64 10.93 10.16 -18.35
C GLU A 64 9.73 9.20 -18.29
N SER A 65 9.95 7.98 -17.79
CA SER A 65 8.90 6.96 -17.61
C SER A 65 8.06 7.18 -16.36
N LEU A 66 8.53 7.94 -15.38
CA LEU A 66 7.84 8.12 -14.11
C LEU A 66 6.48 8.82 -14.31
N ALA A 67 6.40 9.77 -15.24
CA ALA A 67 5.15 10.48 -15.58
C ALA A 67 4.04 9.52 -16.06
N THR A 68 4.42 8.44 -16.75
CA THR A 68 3.51 7.41 -17.23
C THR A 68 2.81 6.66 -16.08
N ALA A 69 3.50 6.46 -14.95
CA ALA A 69 2.91 5.80 -13.79
C ALA A 69 1.87 6.69 -13.06
N TYR A 70 1.90 8.00 -13.28
CA TYR A 70 1.03 8.98 -12.65
C TYR A 70 0.33 9.85 -13.71
N PRO A 71 -0.57 9.28 -14.53
CA PRO A 71 -1.28 10.05 -15.53
C PRO A 71 -2.17 11.11 -14.87
N LYS A 72 -2.55 12.16 -15.60
CA LYS A 72 -3.51 13.17 -15.10
C LYS A 72 -4.86 12.57 -14.68
N SER A 73 -5.18 11.39 -15.22
CA SER A 73 -6.35 10.60 -14.87
C SER A 73 -6.22 9.79 -13.57
N TYR A 74 -5.11 9.91 -12.83
CA TYR A 74 -4.84 9.09 -11.65
C TYR A 74 -5.89 9.32 -10.55
N ALA A 75 -6.70 8.29 -10.31
CA ALA A 75 -7.93 8.33 -9.53
C ALA A 75 -7.83 8.96 -8.13
N PRO A 76 -6.73 8.79 -7.36
CA PRO A 76 -6.55 9.46 -6.07
C PRO A 76 -6.60 10.99 -6.11
N HIS A 77 -6.36 11.63 -7.27
CA HIS A 77 -6.49 13.08 -7.45
C HIS A 77 -7.89 13.52 -7.89
N GLN A 78 -8.76 12.59 -8.30
CA GLN A 78 -10.04 12.90 -8.94
C GLN A 78 -11.24 12.65 -8.05
N ALA A 79 -11.18 11.65 -7.17
CA ALA A 79 -12.27 11.34 -6.27
C ALA A 79 -11.90 11.72 -4.84
N ARG A 80 -12.78 12.46 -4.15
CA ARG A 80 -12.80 12.41 -2.69
C ARG A 80 -13.13 10.95 -2.33
N PRO A 81 -12.24 10.22 -1.63
CA PRO A 81 -12.57 8.87 -1.25
C PRO A 81 -13.83 8.90 -0.41
N HIS A 82 -14.86 8.17 -0.83
CA HIS A 82 -16.06 8.03 -0.02
C HIS A 82 -15.69 7.17 1.19
N ALA A 83 -15.58 7.81 2.35
CA ALA A 83 -15.31 7.12 3.60
C ALA A 83 -16.38 6.04 3.80
N ALA A 84 -15.97 4.79 3.94
CA ALA A 84 -16.93 3.76 4.32
C ALA A 84 -17.45 4.10 5.72
N ALA A 85 -18.78 4.19 5.88
CA ALA A 85 -19.39 4.28 7.20
C ALA A 85 -19.09 2.98 7.96
N LEU A 86 -18.09 3.00 8.84
CA LEU A 86 -17.77 1.85 9.67
C LEU A 86 -18.87 1.67 10.72
N GLY A 87 -19.60 0.55 10.66
CA GLY A 87 -20.54 0.17 11.72
C GLY A 87 -19.84 0.14 13.08
N GLY A 88 -20.56 0.53 14.14
CA GLY A 88 -19.99 0.78 15.47
C GLY A 88 -19.13 -0.36 16.03
N PHE A 89 -19.57 -1.61 15.86
CA PHE A 89 -18.80 -2.77 16.31
C PHE A 89 -17.50 -2.98 15.51
N LEU A 90 -17.53 -2.78 14.19
CA LEU A 90 -16.33 -2.90 13.36
C LEU A 90 -15.31 -1.80 13.72
N ARG A 91 -15.77 -0.56 13.88
CA ARG A 91 -14.93 0.54 14.38
C ARG A 91 -14.31 0.18 15.72
N TRP A 92 -15.11 -0.32 16.66
CA TRP A 92 -14.63 -0.75 17.99
C TRP A 92 -13.58 -1.86 17.90
N ALA A 93 -13.79 -2.88 17.05
CA ALA A 93 -12.82 -3.97 16.85
C ALA A 93 -11.50 -3.48 16.25
N LEU A 94 -11.54 -2.54 15.31
CA LEU A 94 -10.33 -1.96 14.70
C LEU A 94 -9.50 -1.18 15.72
N VAL A 95 -10.14 -0.36 16.56
CA VAL A 95 -9.47 0.38 17.65
C VAL A 95 -8.80 -0.57 18.63
N ASN A 96 -9.47 -1.66 19.01
CA ASN A 96 -9.04 -2.52 20.11
C ASN A 96 -8.08 -3.65 19.73
N TYR A 97 -8.06 -4.09 18.48
CA TYR A 97 -7.23 -5.25 18.04
C TYR A 97 -6.40 -5.00 16.79
N ARG A 98 -6.54 -3.85 16.12
CA ARG A 98 -5.72 -3.46 14.96
C ARG A 98 -5.09 -2.08 15.09
N ASN A 99 -5.21 -1.45 16.27
CA ASN A 99 -4.62 -0.15 16.61
C ASN A 99 -4.99 0.97 15.63
N TYR A 100 -6.19 0.92 15.04
CA TYR A 100 -6.68 2.03 14.22
C TYR A 100 -6.99 3.24 15.11
N PRO A 101 -6.59 4.47 14.71
CA PRO A 101 -6.75 5.69 15.51
C PRO A 101 -8.19 6.25 15.46
N LEU A 102 -9.21 5.41 15.63
CA LEU A 102 -10.62 5.80 15.47
C LEU A 102 -11.34 6.02 16.81
N GLY A 103 -10.62 6.08 17.93
CA GLY A 103 -11.20 6.28 19.25
C GLY A 103 -10.33 5.71 20.36
N LYS A 104 -10.88 5.69 21.57
CA LYS A 104 -10.18 5.21 22.77
C LYS A 104 -10.25 3.68 22.86
N GLN A 105 -9.14 3.07 23.25
CA GLN A 105 -9.10 1.64 23.56
C GLN A 105 -9.96 1.34 24.79
N ALA A 106 -10.67 0.22 24.75
CA ALA A 106 -11.43 -0.30 25.86
C ALA A 106 -10.50 -0.90 26.94
N PRO A 107 -10.98 -1.02 28.19
CA PRO A 107 -10.22 -1.68 29.25
C PRO A 107 -9.80 -3.11 28.87
N ALA A 108 -8.68 -3.57 29.44
CA ALA A 108 -8.10 -4.88 29.13
C ALA A 108 -9.10 -6.04 29.29
N LEU A 109 -9.92 -6.01 30.35
CA LEU A 109 -10.96 -7.02 30.60
C LEU A 109 -11.99 -7.09 29.47
N VAL A 110 -12.46 -5.94 28.99
CA VAL A 110 -13.45 -5.86 27.90
C VAL A 110 -12.85 -6.37 26.59
N ARG A 111 -11.59 -6.00 26.30
CA ARG A 111 -10.85 -6.54 25.14
C ARG A 111 -10.60 -8.04 25.26
N TRP A 112 -10.40 -8.56 26.46
CA TRP A 112 -10.23 -10.00 26.62
C TRP A 112 -11.54 -10.74 26.34
N LEU A 113 -12.64 -10.28 26.94
CA LEU A 113 -13.97 -10.88 26.80
C LEU A 113 -14.48 -10.87 25.35
N MET A 114 -14.28 -9.75 24.64
CA MET A 114 -14.82 -9.55 23.29
C MET A 114 -13.90 -10.07 22.17
N ARG A 115 -12.72 -10.60 22.50
CA ARG A 115 -11.71 -11.05 21.54
C ARG A 115 -12.25 -12.05 20.49
N PRO A 116 -12.99 -13.12 20.84
CA PRO A 116 -13.44 -14.09 19.83
C PRO A 116 -14.41 -13.46 18.83
N VAL A 117 -15.35 -12.63 19.31
CA VAL A 117 -16.34 -11.95 18.46
C VAL A 117 -15.66 -10.93 17.54
N ALA A 118 -14.72 -10.14 18.07
CA ALA A 118 -13.97 -9.18 17.28
C ALA A 118 -13.09 -9.84 16.21
N MET A 119 -12.41 -10.94 16.56
CA MET A 119 -11.60 -11.69 15.60
C MET A 119 -12.45 -12.31 14.50
N LEU A 120 -13.66 -12.81 14.80
CA LEU A 120 -14.59 -13.32 13.79
C LEU A 120 -15.03 -12.22 12.81
N ALA A 121 -15.37 -11.04 13.32
CA ALA A 121 -15.75 -9.89 12.50
C ALA A 121 -14.59 -9.39 11.61
N LEU A 122 -13.37 -9.37 12.14
CA LEU A 122 -12.18 -8.96 11.40
C LEU A 122 -11.72 -10.01 10.39
N ARG A 123 -11.88 -11.31 10.67
CA ARG A 123 -11.49 -12.40 9.76
C ARG A 123 -12.23 -12.34 8.42
N ARG A 124 -13.49 -11.88 8.44
CA ARG A 124 -14.33 -11.72 7.23
C ARG A 124 -13.99 -10.48 6.41
N ARG A 125 -13.14 -9.57 6.91
CA ARG A 125 -12.85 -8.26 6.31
C ARG A 125 -11.37 -8.17 5.93
N ARG A 126 -11.01 -8.65 4.73
CA ARG A 126 -9.63 -8.54 4.20
C ARG A 126 -9.29 -7.14 3.67
N VAL A 127 -10.30 -6.39 3.20
CA VAL A 127 -10.15 -5.04 2.67
C VAL A 127 -11.23 -4.15 3.31
N LEU A 128 -10.81 -3.07 3.99
CA LEU A 128 -11.70 -2.13 4.68
C LEU A 128 -12.09 -0.92 3.82
N GLY A 129 -11.49 -0.77 2.65
CA GLY A 129 -11.59 0.44 1.84
C GLY A 129 -10.88 1.62 2.51
N TYR A 130 -11.13 2.83 2.01
CA TYR A 130 -10.64 4.06 2.63
C TYR A 130 -11.45 4.36 3.90
N VAL A 131 -10.76 4.37 5.03
CA VAL A 131 -11.31 4.76 6.32
C VAL A 131 -10.80 6.17 6.62
N SER A 132 -11.70 7.15 6.61
CA SER A 132 -11.32 8.52 6.97
C SER A 132 -10.90 8.59 8.43
N TYR A 133 -9.76 9.25 8.66
CA TYR A 133 -9.31 9.68 9.96
C TYR A 133 -9.24 11.21 9.93
N GLU A 134 -10.08 11.86 10.72
CA GLU A 134 -9.93 13.26 11.05
C GLU A 134 -9.05 13.30 12.30
N GLY A 135 -7.82 13.79 12.15
CA GLY A 135 -6.89 13.93 13.25
C GLY A 135 -7.53 14.74 14.38
N SER A 136 -7.36 14.27 15.62
CA SER A 136 -7.54 15.14 16.77
C SER A 136 -6.33 16.07 16.82
N GLY A 137 -6.47 17.26 16.22
CA GLY A 137 -5.53 18.36 16.42
C GLY A 137 -5.43 18.77 17.90
#